data_AF-A0A843W7K0-F1
#
_entry.id   AF-A0A843W7K0-F1
#
_cell.length_a   1.000
_cell.length_b   1.000
_cell.length_c   1.000
_cell.angle_alpha   90.00
_cell.angle_beta   90.00
_cell.angle_gamma   90.00
#
_symmetry.space_group_name_H-M   'P 1'
#
loop_
_entity.id
_entity.type
_entity.pdbx_description
1 polymer ?
#
loop_
_entity_poly.entity_id
_entity_poly.type
_entity_poly.pdbx_seq_one_letter_code
_entity_poly.pdbx_strand_id
1 'polypeptide(L)'
;MITFNQTSIIIVPEPVEGVNEEAVSRYKKYKEDSTLAQCHILASMIPELQRQHEKMDAQSIMLHLCTLFEEQGHTQRYYILKSLFRVRMVEGTSVQNHVLKIIEWIEKFTTLGLVLEDDLTSYFNPF
;
A
#
# COMPACT_ATOMS: atom_id res chain seq x y z
N MET A 1 -13.19 14.99 13.15
CA MET A 1 -12.55 13.97 12.30
C MET A 1 -11.64 14.69 11.32
N ILE A 2 -10.32 14.52 11.46
CA ILE A 2 -9.35 15.09 10.51
C ILE A 2 -9.10 14.01 9.47
N THR A 3 -9.54 14.28 8.24
CA THR A 3 -9.22 13.48 7.06
C THR A 3 -7.75 13.68 6.72
N PHE A 4 -6.98 12.60 6.68
CA PHE A 4 -5.64 12.60 6.07
C PHE A 4 -5.80 12.90 4.58
N ASN A 5 -5.37 14.08 4.11
CA ASN A 5 -5.17 14.30 2.68
C ASN A 5 -3.78 13.79 2.30
N GLN A 6 -3.70 13.12 1.15
CA GLN A 6 -2.44 12.66 0.59
C GLN A 6 -1.53 13.86 0.34
N THR A 7 -0.42 13.87 1.07
CA THR A 7 0.86 14.51 0.80
C THR A 7 0.83 15.55 -0.32
N SER A 8 0.71 16.83 0.04
CA SER A 8 1.10 17.92 -0.85
C SER A 8 2.59 17.77 -1.16
N ILE A 9 2.90 17.21 -2.33
CA ILE A 9 4.28 17.04 -2.76
C ILE A 9 4.86 18.42 -3.05
N ILE A 10 5.93 18.79 -2.35
CA ILE A 10 6.61 20.08 -2.53
C ILE A 10 7.38 20.02 -3.85
N ILE A 11 6.81 20.61 -4.90
CA ILE A 11 7.51 20.83 -6.18
C ILE A 11 8.26 22.15 -6.06
N VAL A 12 9.59 22.11 -6.08
CA VAL A 12 10.41 23.33 -6.20
C VAL A 12 10.45 23.71 -7.68
N PRO A 13 9.85 24.85 -8.09
CA PRO A 13 9.83 25.24 -9.49
C PRO A 13 11.24 25.57 -9.98
N GLU A 14 11.50 25.31 -11.26
CA GLU A 14 12.75 25.71 -11.90
C GLU A 14 12.90 27.23 -11.86
N PRO A 15 14.10 27.75 -11.52
CA PRO A 15 14.33 29.18 -11.51
C PRO A 15 14.20 29.75 -12.94
N VAL A 16 13.38 30.78 -13.09
CA VAL A 16 13.20 31.53 -14.35
C VAL A 16 14.47 32.33 -14.71
N GLU A 17 14.69 32.61 -16.00
CA GLU A 17 15.80 33.49 -16.44
C GLU A 17 15.67 34.89 -15.82
N GLY A 18 16.71 35.34 -15.11
CA GLY A 18 16.75 36.64 -14.41
C GLY A 18 16.47 36.61 -12.91
N VAL A 19 16.41 35.41 -12.29
CA VAL A 19 16.10 35.21 -10.87
C VAL A 19 17.29 35.45 -9.92
N ASN A 20 17.00 35.76 -8.65
CA ASN A 20 17.99 35.95 -7.60
C ASN A 20 18.86 34.71 -7.34
N GLU A 21 20.10 34.93 -6.90
CA GLU A 21 21.09 33.87 -6.62
C GLU A 21 20.60 32.87 -5.54
N GLU A 22 19.75 33.33 -4.63
CA GLU A 22 19.19 32.54 -3.54
C GLU A 22 18.24 31.43 -4.04
N ALA A 23 17.40 31.71 -5.02
CA ALA A 23 16.47 30.74 -5.59
C ALA A 23 17.19 29.69 -6.44
N VAL A 24 18.26 30.09 -7.15
CA VAL A 24 19.16 29.14 -7.83
C VAL A 24 19.83 28.22 -6.83
N SER A 25 20.36 28.76 -5.73
CA SER A 25 20.96 27.99 -4.64
C SER A 25 19.96 27.01 -4.00
N ARG A 26 18.73 27.48 -3.75
CA ARG A 26 17.64 26.65 -3.19
C ARG A 26 17.26 25.49 -4.12
N TYR A 27 17.16 25.74 -5.42
CA TYR A 27 16.87 24.70 -6.42
C TYR A 27 18.01 23.67 -6.52
N LYS A 28 19.27 24.14 -6.50
CA LYS A 28 20.44 23.26 -6.52
C LYS A 28 20.44 22.31 -5.31
N LYS A 29 20.24 22.85 -4.11
CA LYS A 29 20.14 22.05 -2.89
C LYS A 29 19.00 21.02 -2.99
N TYR A 30 17.83 21.43 -3.47
CA TYR A 30 16.71 20.52 -3.69
C TYR A 30 17.07 19.35 -4.63
N LYS A 31 17.81 19.61 -5.72
CA LYS A 31 18.27 18.55 -6.63
C LYS A 31 19.26 17.58 -5.97
N GLU A 32 20.18 18.10 -5.15
CA GLU A 32 21.11 17.28 -4.37
C GLU A 32 20.36 16.39 -3.38
N ASP A 33 19.45 16.97 -2.59
CA ASP A 33 18.61 16.25 -1.62
C ASP A 33 17.73 15.20 -2.31
N SER A 34 17.14 15.53 -3.46
CA SER A 34 16.33 14.62 -4.27
C SER A 34 17.14 13.44 -4.80
N THR A 35 18.37 13.68 -5.25
CA THR A 35 19.28 12.62 -5.72
C THR A 35 19.67 11.70 -4.57
N LEU A 36 19.95 12.26 -3.39
CA LEU A 36 20.26 11.47 -2.20
C LEU A 36 19.07 10.59 -1.78
N ALA A 37 17.87 11.15 -1.78
CA ALA A 37 16.64 10.40 -1.51
C ALA A 37 16.44 9.25 -2.51
N GLN A 38 16.68 9.48 -3.80
CA GLN A 38 16.61 8.45 -4.83
C GLN A 38 17.57 7.29 -4.52
N CYS A 39 18.83 7.61 -4.19
CA CYS A 39 19.83 6.61 -3.82
C CYS A 39 19.39 5.77 -2.61
N HIS A 40 18.86 6.41 -1.56
CA HIS A 40 18.38 5.70 -0.37
C HIS A 40 17.20 4.78 -0.66
N ILE A 41 16.24 5.24 -1.45
CA ILE A 41 15.08 4.45 -1.85
C ILE A 41 15.53 3.23 -2.66
N LEU A 42 16.36 3.43 -3.69
CA LEU A 42 16.87 2.35 -4.54
C LEU A 42 17.72 1.33 -3.76
N ALA A 43 18.58 1.79 -2.85
CA ALA A 43 19.41 0.91 -2.03
C ALA A 43 18.60 0.04 -1.06
N SER A 44 17.38 0.46 -0.73
CA SER A 44 16.47 -0.28 0.15
C SER A 44 15.62 -1.32 -0.60
N MET A 45 15.70 -1.35 -1.94
CA MET A 45 14.94 -2.27 -2.79
C MET A 45 15.68 -3.58 -3.04
N ILE A 46 14.92 -4.63 -3.36
CA ILE A 46 15.47 -5.84 -3.96
C ILE A 46 15.93 -5.56 -5.40
N PRO A 47 16.94 -6.28 -5.94
CA PRO A 47 17.55 -5.98 -7.24
C PRO A 47 16.56 -5.91 -8.42
N GLU A 48 15.53 -6.76 -8.42
CA GLU A 48 14.51 -6.78 -9.46
C GLU A 48 13.68 -5.50 -9.47
N LEU A 49 13.28 -5.05 -8.28
CA LEU A 49 12.49 -3.83 -8.10
C LEU A 49 13.36 -2.59 -8.34
N GLN A 50 14.62 -2.62 -7.91
CA GLN A 50 15.58 -1.55 -8.14
C GLN A 50 15.75 -1.26 -9.63
N ARG A 51 15.97 -2.29 -10.47
CA ARG A 51 16.14 -2.13 -11.94
C ARG A 51 14.96 -1.48 -12.64
N GLN A 52 13.75 -1.64 -12.11
CA GLN A 52 12.55 -1.00 -12.66
C GLN A 52 12.53 0.51 -12.39
N HIS A 53 13.18 0.96 -11.31
CA HIS A 53 13.10 2.32 -10.77
C HIS A 53 14.37 3.15 -10.96
N GLU A 54 15.47 2.57 -11.49
CA GLU A 54 16.77 3.23 -11.68
C GLU A 54 16.72 4.54 -12.49
N LYS A 55 15.77 4.67 -13.41
CA LYS A 55 15.63 5.85 -14.29
C LYS A 55 14.60 6.87 -13.81
N MET A 56 13.95 6.62 -12.68
CA MET A 56 12.91 7.47 -12.12
C MET A 56 13.51 8.35 -11.04
N ASP A 57 13.05 9.59 -10.92
CA ASP A 57 13.42 10.45 -9.80
C ASP A 57 12.77 9.97 -8.47
N ALA A 58 13.30 10.41 -7.34
CA ALA A 58 12.85 9.96 -6.01
C ALA A 58 11.32 10.11 -5.80
N GLN A 59 10.73 11.18 -6.31
CA GLN A 59 9.30 11.44 -6.17
C GLN A 59 8.49 10.45 -7.02
N SER A 60 8.87 10.27 -8.28
CA SER A 60 8.22 9.31 -9.17
C SER A 60 8.30 7.88 -8.62
N ILE A 61 9.44 7.50 -8.03
CA ILE A 61 9.60 6.20 -7.36
C ILE A 61 8.62 6.10 -6.19
N MET A 62 8.60 7.09 -5.30
CA MET A 62 7.71 7.09 -4.13
C MET A 62 6.23 6.95 -4.53
N LEU A 63 5.79 7.73 -5.50
CA LEU A 63 4.41 7.69 -5.99
C LEU A 63 4.06 6.32 -6.58
N HIS A 64 4.93 5.78 -7.43
CA HIS A 64 4.71 4.48 -8.06
C HIS A 64 4.65 3.36 -7.02
N LEU A 65 5.50 3.39 -5.99
CA LEU A 65 5.44 2.43 -4.88
C LEU A 65 4.13 2.57 -4.09
N CYS A 66 3.72 3.78 -3.73
CA CYS A 66 2.44 4.00 -3.05
C CYS A 66 1.29 3.40 -3.86
N THR A 67 1.19 3.70 -5.15
CA THR A 67 0.16 3.14 -6.03
C THR A 67 0.26 1.61 -6.12
N LEU A 68 1.45 1.07 -6.36
CA LEU A 68 1.66 -0.37 -6.51
C LEU A 68 1.26 -1.14 -5.26
N PHE A 69 1.64 -0.66 -4.07
CA PHE A 69 1.33 -1.32 -2.80
C PHE A 69 -0.11 -1.07 -2.33
N GLU A 70 -0.71 0.08 -2.65
CA GLU A 70 -2.14 0.32 -2.43
C GLU A 70 -2.99 -0.63 -3.31
N GLU A 71 -2.71 -0.69 -4.61
CA GLU A 71 -3.40 -1.59 -5.56
C GLU A 71 -3.18 -3.07 -5.23
N GLN A 72 -1.95 -3.44 -4.88
CA GLN A 72 -1.64 -4.81 -4.46
C GLN A 72 -2.34 -5.16 -3.14
N GLY A 73 -2.42 -4.21 -2.19
CA GLY A 73 -3.18 -4.37 -0.96
C GLY A 73 -4.66 -4.63 -1.23
N HIS A 74 -5.29 -3.85 -2.11
CA HIS A 74 -6.68 -4.09 -2.53
C HIS A 74 -6.85 -5.43 -3.26
N THR A 75 -5.92 -5.78 -4.14
CA THR A 75 -5.96 -7.01 -4.93
C THR A 75 -5.81 -8.27 -4.06
N GLN A 76 -4.86 -8.27 -3.13
CA GLN A 76 -4.65 -9.38 -2.20
C GLN A 76 -5.85 -9.55 -1.27
N ARG A 77 -6.38 -8.45 -0.71
CA ARG A 77 -7.59 -8.49 0.12
C ARG A 77 -8.78 -9.06 -0.65
N TYR A 78 -8.97 -8.66 -1.90
CA TYR A 78 -10.02 -9.21 -2.77
C TYR A 78 -9.85 -10.71 -3.00
N TYR A 79 -8.65 -11.19 -3.33
CA TYR A 79 -8.43 -12.62 -3.58
C TYR A 79 -8.64 -13.46 -2.32
N ILE A 80 -8.22 -12.97 -1.17
CA ILE A 80 -8.43 -13.65 0.11
C ILE A 80 -9.94 -13.70 0.43
N LEU A 81 -10.65 -12.59 0.33
CA LEU A 81 -12.09 -12.55 0.58
C LEU A 81 -12.88 -13.44 -0.41
N LYS A 82 -12.48 -13.43 -1.68
CA LYS A 82 -13.02 -14.33 -2.71
C LYS A 82 -12.79 -15.81 -2.38
N SER A 83 -11.67 -16.15 -1.75
CA SER A 83 -11.40 -17.52 -1.31
C SER A 83 -12.33 -17.94 -0.16
N LEU A 84 -12.58 -17.04 0.80
CA LEU A 84 -13.54 -17.25 1.89
C LEU A 84 -14.96 -17.53 1.37
N PHE A 85 -15.47 -16.67 0.48
CA PHE A 85 -16.80 -16.84 -0.12
C PHE A 85 -16.93 -18.05 -1.04
N ARG A 86 -15.81 -18.65 -1.47
CA ARG A 86 -15.81 -19.88 -2.28
C ARG A 86 -15.78 -21.15 -1.44
N VAL A 87 -15.54 -21.07 -0.14
CA VAL A 87 -15.63 -22.22 0.76
C VAL A 87 -17.07 -22.73 0.76
N ARG A 88 -17.27 -23.94 0.25
CA ARG A 88 -18.57 -24.62 0.24
C ARG A 88 -18.59 -25.72 1.29
N MET A 89 -19.74 -25.94 1.89
CA MET A 89 -19.96 -27.09 2.75
C MET A 89 -19.92 -28.36 1.93
N VAL A 90 -19.18 -29.37 2.39
CA VAL A 90 -19.16 -30.69 1.76
C VAL A 90 -20.46 -31.40 2.11
N GLU A 91 -21.15 -31.97 1.12
CA GLU A 91 -22.40 -32.69 1.33
C GLU A 91 -22.21 -33.85 2.32
N GLY A 92 -23.14 -33.99 3.28
CA GLY A 92 -23.04 -34.98 4.36
C GLY A 92 -22.13 -34.59 5.54
N THR A 93 -21.52 -33.41 5.54
CA THR A 93 -20.76 -32.91 6.70
C THR A 93 -21.61 -32.06 7.65
N SER A 94 -21.29 -32.08 8.95
CA SER A 94 -21.98 -31.27 9.96
C SER A 94 -21.79 -29.78 9.70
N VAL A 95 -22.90 -29.04 9.72
CA VAL A 95 -22.92 -27.56 9.64
C VAL A 95 -22.02 -26.94 10.71
N GLN A 96 -22.02 -27.48 11.92
CA GLN A 96 -21.16 -26.99 13.01
C GLN A 96 -19.67 -27.09 12.65
N ASN A 97 -19.24 -28.22 12.08
CA ASN A 97 -17.85 -28.41 11.67
C ASN A 97 -17.47 -27.48 10.52
N HIS A 98 -18.43 -27.15 9.65
CA HIS A 98 -18.23 -26.20 8.57
C HIS A 98 -18.07 -24.77 9.08
N VAL A 99 -18.93 -24.35 10.01
CA VAL A 99 -18.85 -23.03 10.67
C VAL A 99 -17.54 -22.86 11.41
N LEU A 100 -17.09 -23.87 12.17
CA LEU A 100 -15.80 -23.83 12.86
C LEU A 100 -14.62 -23.63 11.90
N LYS A 101 -14.65 -24.28 10.72
CA LYS A 101 -13.64 -24.04 9.68
C LYS A 101 -13.68 -22.62 9.15
N ILE A 102 -14.88 -22.07 8.90
CA ILE A 102 -15.02 -20.68 8.43
C ILE A 102 -14.45 -19.70 9.46
N ILE A 103 -14.70 -19.92 10.75
CA ILE A 103 -14.13 -19.11 11.85
C ILE A 103 -12.60 -19.18 11.82
N GLU A 104 -12.01 -20.37 11.73
CA GLU A 104 -10.55 -20.55 11.64
C GLU A 104 -9.95 -19.81 10.43
N TRP A 105 -10.64 -19.81 9.28
CA TRP A 105 -10.23 -19.05 8.11
C TRP A 105 -10.34 -17.54 8.34
N ILE A 106 -11.41 -17.05 8.95
CA ILE A 106 -11.60 -15.64 9.30
C ILE A 106 -10.48 -15.15 10.22
N GLU A 107 -10.14 -15.91 11.27
CA GLU A 107 -9.05 -15.57 12.19
C GLU A 107 -7.70 -15.47 11.45
N LYS A 108 -7.39 -16.44 10.58
CA LYS A 108 -6.19 -16.40 9.73
C LYS A 108 -6.16 -15.23 8.75
N PHE A 109 -7.33 -14.76 8.31
CA PHE A 109 -7.42 -13.62 7.41
C PHE A 109 -7.27 -12.29 8.15
N THR A 110 -7.80 -12.18 9.36
CA THR A 110 -7.60 -11.02 10.23
C THR A 110 -6.12 -10.83 10.58
N THR A 111 -5.37 -11.91 10.84
CA THR A 111 -3.91 -11.82 11.09
C THR A 111 -3.09 -11.39 9.86
N LEU A 112 -3.64 -11.58 8.65
CA LEU A 112 -3.04 -11.13 7.40
C LEU A 112 -3.39 -9.67 7.05
N GLY A 113 -4.01 -8.92 7.98
CA GLY A 113 -4.29 -7.49 7.81
C GLY A 113 -5.59 -7.19 7.05
N LEU A 114 -6.51 -8.15 6.98
CA LEU A 114 -7.89 -7.89 6.59
C LEU A 114 -8.68 -7.38 7.79
N VAL A 115 -9.18 -6.16 7.67
CA VAL A 115 -10.20 -5.64 8.57
C VAL A 115 -11.55 -6.02 7.95
N LEU A 116 -12.16 -7.07 8.47
CA LEU A 116 -13.57 -7.34 8.20
C LEU A 116 -14.37 -6.32 9.02
N GLU A 117 -15.20 -5.53 8.37
CA GLU A 117 -16.05 -4.52 9.01
C GLU A 117 -16.94 -5.19 10.07
N ASP A 118 -17.10 -4.57 11.23
CA ASP A 118 -17.79 -5.12 12.42
C ASP A 118 -19.23 -5.59 12.14
N ASP A 119 -19.84 -5.18 11.04
CA ASP A 119 -21.19 -5.57 10.71
C ASP A 119 -21.32 -7.07 10.38
N LEU A 120 -20.23 -7.76 9.98
CA LEU A 120 -20.24 -9.21 9.72
C LEU A 120 -20.04 -10.07 10.97
N THR A 121 -19.47 -9.52 12.05
CA THR A 121 -19.32 -10.24 13.33
C THR A 121 -20.63 -10.26 14.13
N SER A 122 -21.53 -9.29 13.90
CA SER A 122 -22.86 -9.24 14.51
C SER A 122 -23.80 -10.39 14.07
N TYR A 123 -23.60 -10.93 12.86
CA TYR A 123 -24.40 -12.06 12.33
C TYR A 123 -23.84 -13.44 12.71
N PHE A 124 -22.60 -13.50 13.20
CA PHE A 124 -21.95 -14.73 13.68
C PHE A 124 -21.82 -14.71 15.21
N ASN A 125 -22.88 -14.32 15.93
CA ASN A 125 -22.94 -14.52 17.37
C ASN A 125 -23.36 -15.97 17.67
N PRO A 126 -22.50 -16.83 18.25
CA PRO A 126 -22.88 -18.22 18.49
C PRO A 126 -23.81 -18.40 19.70
N PHE A 127 -23.97 -17.37 20.56
CA PHE A 127 -24.82 -17.39 21.77
C PHE A 127 -25.27 -15.99 22.18
#